data_AF-K9S0A4-F1
#
_entry.id   AF-K9S0A4-F1
#
_cell.length_a   1.000
_cell.length_b   1.000
_cell.length_c   1.000
_cell.angle_alpha   90.00
_cell.angle_beta   90.00
_cell.angle_gamma   90.00
#
_symmetry.space_group_name_H-M   'P 1'
#
loop_
_entity.id
_entity.type
_entity.pdbx_description
1 polymer ?
#
loop_
_entity_poly.entity_id
_entity_poly.type
_entity_poly.pdbx_seq_one_letter_code
_entity_poly.pdbx_strand_id
1 'polypeptide(L)'
;RPLTAYMTYVKEMQPSFSRQNPGLKNVDIIRKLAEKWRMLTPEQKQPFQDASLVSREQYKLALETYKAQLTPAQTAAIAEEKRQRVAKRKAIRRKKELNSLGKPKRPRSAFNIFMAEHFEEAKGTTMQAKLKSLRDDWMRFNNTQKQIYTQLAEDDKVRYKNEI
;
A
#
# COMPACT_ATOMS: atom_id res chain seq x y z
N ARG A 1 5.72 -19.51 1.64
CA ARG A 1 4.49 -20.29 1.94
C ARG A 1 3.90 -20.75 0.62
N PRO A 2 3.52 -22.02 0.48
CA PRO A 2 2.97 -22.57 -0.75
C PRO A 2 1.54 -22.09 -0.98
N LEU A 3 1.05 -22.25 -2.21
CA LEU A 3 -0.33 -21.94 -2.57
C LEU A 3 -1.28 -22.99 -2.00
N THR A 4 -2.49 -22.54 -1.65
CA THR A 4 -3.60 -23.43 -1.30
C THR A 4 -4.15 -24.08 -2.57
N ALA A 5 -4.87 -25.21 -2.44
CA ALA A 5 -5.53 -25.90 -3.55
C ALA A 5 -6.33 -24.94 -4.46
N TYR A 6 -7.16 -24.08 -3.85
CA TYR A 6 -7.91 -23.07 -4.58
C TYR A 6 -7.01 -22.05 -5.31
N MET A 7 -5.94 -21.57 -4.66
CA MET A 7 -5.01 -20.62 -5.28
C MET A 7 -4.24 -21.26 -6.43
N THR A 8 -3.89 -22.55 -6.33
CA THR A 8 -3.28 -23.31 -7.41
C THR A 8 -4.25 -23.42 -8.59
N TYR A 9 -5.50 -23.82 -8.35
CA TYR A 9 -6.56 -23.83 -9.37
C TYR A 9 -6.71 -22.46 -10.05
N VAL A 10 -6.82 -21.39 -9.26
CA VAL A 10 -6.95 -20.03 -9.82
C VAL A 10 -5.73 -19.66 -10.65
N LYS A 11 -4.51 -19.96 -10.18
CA LYS A 11 -3.26 -19.67 -10.90
C LYS A 11 -3.22 -20.37 -12.26
N GLU A 12 -3.69 -21.61 -12.34
CA GLU A 12 -3.71 -22.40 -13.58
C GLU A 12 -4.82 -21.94 -14.53
N MET A 13 -6.01 -21.66 -14.01
CA MET A 13 -7.19 -21.37 -14.82
C MET A 13 -7.27 -19.90 -15.26
N GLN A 14 -6.72 -18.96 -14.48
CA GLN A 14 -6.85 -17.52 -14.73
C GLN A 14 -6.30 -17.06 -16.09
N PRO A 15 -5.12 -17.51 -16.57
CA PRO A 15 -4.62 -17.08 -17.87
C PRO A 15 -5.51 -17.50 -19.03
N SER A 16 -6.02 -18.74 -18.99
CA SER A 16 -6.95 -19.25 -20.00
C SER A 16 -8.28 -18.48 -19.97
N PHE A 17 -8.84 -18.29 -18.77
CA PHE A 17 -10.09 -17.57 -18.58
C PHE A 17 -9.98 -16.09 -19.00
N SER A 18 -8.85 -15.45 -18.72
CA SER A 18 -8.58 -14.06 -19.13
C SER A 18 -8.49 -13.93 -20.65
N ARG A 19 -7.85 -14.86 -21.34
CA ARG A 19 -7.78 -14.86 -22.82
C ARG A 19 -9.14 -15.05 -23.47
N GLN A 20 -10.00 -15.87 -22.88
CA GLN A 20 -11.38 -16.07 -23.34
C GLN A 20 -12.30 -14.88 -23.03
N ASN A 21 -11.89 -13.98 -22.14
CA ASN A 21 -12.69 -12.84 -21.68
C ASN A 21 -11.87 -11.54 -21.68
N PRO A 22 -11.37 -11.06 -22.85
CA PRO A 22 -10.41 -9.96 -22.93
C PRO A 22 -10.95 -8.58 -22.46
N GLY A 23 -12.25 -8.46 -22.16
CA GLY A 23 -12.87 -7.25 -21.60
C GLY A 23 -13.20 -7.31 -20.11
N LEU A 24 -13.04 -8.46 -19.44
CA LEU A 24 -13.37 -8.58 -18.01
C LEU A 24 -12.22 -8.09 -17.14
N LYS A 25 -12.56 -7.37 -16.07
CA LYS A 25 -11.58 -7.01 -15.05
C LYS A 25 -11.15 -8.27 -14.30
N ASN A 26 -9.88 -8.31 -13.88
CA ASN A 26 -9.34 -9.42 -13.11
C ASN A 26 -10.18 -9.76 -11.86
N VAL A 27 -10.77 -8.77 -11.20
CA VAL A 27 -11.63 -9.01 -10.03
C VAL A 27 -12.85 -9.88 -10.40
N ASP A 28 -13.44 -9.65 -11.56
CA ASP A 28 -14.61 -10.39 -12.03
C ASP A 28 -14.22 -11.79 -12.53
N ILE A 29 -13.06 -11.91 -13.17
CA ILE A 29 -12.47 -13.20 -13.55
C ILE A 29 -12.26 -14.08 -12.31
N ILE A 30 -11.61 -13.53 -11.27
CA ILE A 30 -11.36 -14.26 -10.02
C ILE A 30 -12.68 -14.62 -9.32
N ARG A 31 -13.69 -13.76 -9.36
CA ARG A 31 -15.02 -14.07 -8.81
C ARG A 31 -15.66 -15.27 -9.51
N LYS A 32 -15.66 -15.27 -10.86
CA LYS A 32 -16.17 -16.40 -11.65
C LYS A 32 -15.39 -17.69 -11.41
N LEU A 33 -14.06 -17.63 -11.25
CA LEU A 33 -13.25 -18.80 -10.90
C LEU A 33 -13.55 -19.30 -9.48
N ALA A 34 -13.84 -18.40 -8.53
CA ALA A 34 -14.27 -18.78 -7.18
C ALA A 34 -15.59 -19.56 -7.20
N GLU A 35 -16.55 -19.10 -8.01
CA GLU A 35 -17.84 -19.79 -8.23
C GLU A 35 -17.63 -21.16 -8.86
N LYS A 36 -16.84 -21.24 -9.95
CA LYS A 36 -16.49 -22.52 -10.59
C LYS A 36 -15.83 -23.49 -9.62
N TRP A 37 -14.88 -23.03 -8.82
CA TRP A 37 -14.24 -23.85 -7.79
C TRP A 37 -15.24 -24.41 -6.78
N ARG A 38 -16.22 -23.62 -6.34
CA ARG A 38 -17.27 -24.11 -5.41
C ARG A 38 -18.09 -25.23 -6.03
N MET A 39 -18.38 -25.13 -7.33
CA MET A 39 -19.16 -26.11 -8.11
C MET A 39 -18.38 -27.39 -8.44
N LEU A 40 -17.05 -27.39 -8.36
CA LEU A 40 -16.27 -28.62 -8.61
C LEU A 40 -16.59 -29.70 -7.58
N THR A 41 -16.63 -30.95 -8.04
CA THR A 41 -16.81 -32.12 -7.17
C THR A 41 -15.57 -32.35 -6.29
N PRO A 42 -15.67 -33.12 -5.21
CA PRO A 42 -14.51 -33.49 -4.39
C PRO A 42 -13.38 -34.12 -5.23
N GLU A 43 -13.73 -34.99 -6.17
CA GLU A 43 -12.79 -35.71 -7.04
C GLU A 43 -12.05 -34.74 -7.98
N GLN A 44 -12.74 -33.71 -8.49
CA GLN A 44 -12.13 -32.67 -9.32
C GLN A 44 -11.23 -31.73 -8.50
N LYS A 45 -11.52 -31.54 -7.21
CA LYS A 45 -10.69 -30.75 -6.30
C LYS A 45 -9.48 -31.54 -5.81
N GLN A 46 -9.55 -32.87 -5.78
CA GLN A 46 -8.56 -33.74 -5.17
C GLN A 46 -7.13 -33.51 -5.70
N PRO A 47 -6.88 -33.41 -7.02
CA PRO A 47 -5.52 -33.20 -7.53
C PRO A 47 -4.89 -31.90 -7.01
N PHE A 48 -5.69 -30.84 -6.86
CA PHE A 48 -5.23 -29.55 -6.33
C PHE A 48 -4.98 -29.62 -4.82
N GLN A 49 -5.77 -30.41 -4.09
CA GLN A 49 -5.58 -30.65 -2.66
C GLN A 49 -4.29 -31.43 -2.41
N ASP A 50 -4.08 -32.52 -3.14
CA ASP A 50 -2.88 -33.35 -3.03
C ASP A 50 -1.62 -32.55 -3.39
N ALA A 51 -1.65 -31.80 -4.50
CA ALA A 51 -0.54 -30.94 -4.88
C ALA A 51 -0.24 -29.85 -3.84
N SER A 52 -1.28 -29.30 -3.19
CA SER A 52 -1.12 -28.30 -2.12
C SER A 52 -0.53 -28.91 -0.85
N LEU A 53 -0.92 -30.14 -0.49
CA LEU A 53 -0.37 -30.89 0.64
C LEU A 53 1.11 -31.21 0.42
N VAL A 54 1.48 -31.78 -0.73
CA VAL A 54 2.87 -32.06 -1.09
C VAL A 54 3.72 -30.78 -1.03
N SER A 55 3.23 -29.69 -1.62
CA SER A 55 3.93 -28.40 -1.59
C SER A 55 4.09 -27.86 -0.16
N ARG A 56 3.12 -28.13 0.73
CA ARG A 56 3.16 -27.74 2.14
C ARG A 56 4.22 -28.51 2.92
N GLU A 57 4.35 -29.80 2.68
CA GLU A 57 5.37 -30.64 3.29
C GLU A 57 6.77 -30.24 2.84
N GLN A 58 6.97 -30.08 1.53
CA GLN A 58 8.24 -29.58 0.97
C GLN A 58 8.62 -28.22 1.56
N TYR A 59 7.67 -27.29 1.66
CA TYR A 59 7.91 -25.98 2.27
C TYR A 59 8.24 -26.08 3.76
N LYS A 60 7.63 -27.01 4.50
CA LYS A 60 7.92 -27.23 5.91
C LYS A 60 9.37 -27.65 6.09
N LEU A 61 9.81 -28.65 5.34
CA LEU A 61 11.20 -29.14 5.39
C LEU A 61 12.18 -28.03 4.98
N ALA A 62 11.92 -27.34 3.87
CA ALA A 62 12.75 -26.22 3.41
C ALA A 62 12.80 -25.05 4.42
N LEU A 63 11.72 -24.82 5.17
CA LEU A 63 11.69 -23.80 6.20
C LEU A 63 12.50 -24.21 7.43
N GLU A 64 12.47 -25.48 7.81
CA GLU A 64 13.28 -26.01 8.91
C GLU A 64 14.77 -25.92 8.57
N THR A 65 15.18 -26.35 7.37
CA THR A 65 16.57 -26.22 6.91
C THR A 65 17.01 -24.77 6.83
N TYR A 66 16.17 -23.89 6.26
CA TYR A 66 16.44 -22.46 6.20
C TYR A 66 16.64 -21.86 7.59
N LYS A 67 15.76 -22.17 8.55
CA LYS A 67 15.89 -21.67 9.92
C LYS A 67 17.13 -22.19 10.64
N ALA A 68 17.50 -23.44 10.43
CA ALA A 68 18.71 -24.03 11.02
C ALA A 68 20.01 -23.37 10.50
N GLN A 69 19.98 -22.79 9.30
CA GLN A 69 21.12 -22.08 8.69
C GLN A 69 21.25 -20.62 9.17
N LEU A 70 20.25 -20.07 9.88
CA LEU A 70 20.27 -18.66 10.29
C LEU A 70 21.08 -18.45 11.56
N THR A 71 21.86 -17.38 11.58
CA THR A 71 22.48 -16.90 12.82
C THR A 71 21.44 -16.19 13.72
N PRO A 72 21.71 -16.06 15.03
CA PRO A 72 20.86 -15.27 15.92
C PRO A 72 20.66 -13.82 15.44
N ALA A 73 21.72 -13.19 14.92
CA ALA A 73 21.68 -11.83 14.39
C ALA A 73 20.77 -11.72 13.15
N GLN A 74 20.88 -12.65 12.20
CA GLN A 74 20.00 -12.68 11.02
C GLN A 74 18.53 -12.91 11.42
N THR A 75 18.30 -13.82 12.38
CA THR A 75 16.96 -14.11 12.89
C THR A 75 16.33 -12.87 13.53
N ALA A 76 17.09 -12.14 14.34
CA ALA A 76 16.66 -10.89 14.95
C ALA A 76 16.35 -9.80 13.89
N ALA A 77 17.21 -9.66 12.87
CA ALA A 77 16.99 -8.72 11.78
C ALA A 77 15.71 -9.01 10.99
N ILE A 78 15.46 -10.28 10.64
CA ILE A 78 14.23 -10.71 9.96
C ILE A 78 12.99 -10.44 10.84
N ALA A 79 13.09 -10.69 12.15
CA ALA A 79 12.00 -10.45 13.08
C ALA A 79 11.66 -8.95 13.18
N GLU A 80 12.67 -8.08 13.25
CA GLU A 80 12.49 -6.63 13.30
C GLU A 80 11.94 -6.09 11.97
N GLU A 81 12.45 -6.53 10.82
CA GLU A 81 11.91 -6.15 9.50
C GLU A 81 10.42 -6.52 9.39
N LYS A 82 10.05 -7.73 9.83
CA LYS A 82 8.66 -8.18 9.87
C LYS A 82 7.81 -7.29 10.78
N ARG A 83 8.31 -6.94 11.96
CA ARG A 83 7.64 -6.04 12.91
C ARG A 83 7.39 -4.67 12.29
N GLN A 84 8.41 -4.08 11.66
CA GLN A 84 8.29 -2.79 10.98
C GLN A 84 7.28 -2.85 9.82
N ARG A 85 7.30 -3.92 9.02
CA ARG A 85 6.33 -4.12 7.94
C ARG A 85 4.90 -4.21 8.45
N VAL A 86 4.67 -4.93 9.55
CA VAL A 86 3.33 -5.04 10.18
C VAL A 86 2.90 -3.69 10.78
N ALA A 87 3.78 -2.99 11.49
CA ALA A 87 3.51 -1.67 12.04
C ALA A 87 3.14 -0.66 10.94
N LYS A 88 3.89 -0.63 9.83
CA LYS A 88 3.60 0.20 8.66
C LYS A 88 2.24 -0.12 8.05
N ARG A 89 1.91 -1.40 7.86
CA ARG A 89 0.58 -1.82 7.36
C ARG A 89 -0.56 -1.39 8.29
N LYS A 90 -0.38 -1.54 9.61
CA LYS A 90 -1.37 -1.12 10.62
C LYS A 90 -1.56 0.41 10.60
N ALA A 91 -0.47 1.18 10.51
CA ALA A 91 -0.53 2.62 10.42
C ALA A 91 -1.25 3.11 9.16
N ILE A 92 -0.99 2.49 8.00
CA ILE A 92 -1.68 2.80 6.73
C ILE A 92 -3.18 2.49 6.84
N ARG A 93 -3.55 1.31 7.39
CA ARG A 93 -4.96 0.94 7.57
C ARG A 93 -5.69 1.93 8.48
N ARG A 94 -5.10 2.25 9.64
CA ARG A 94 -5.64 3.24 10.58
C ARG A 94 -5.81 4.61 9.91
N LYS A 95 -4.83 5.06 9.12
CA LYS A 95 -4.92 6.33 8.38
C LYS A 95 -6.09 6.31 7.39
N LYS A 96 -6.26 5.22 6.62
CA LYS A 96 -7.37 5.09 5.66
C LYS A 96 -8.73 5.09 6.35
N GLU A 97 -8.84 4.39 7.47
CA GLU A 97 -10.05 4.34 8.30
C GLU A 97 -10.42 5.72 8.86
N LEU A 98 -9.46 6.42 9.46
CA LEU A 98 -9.69 7.79 9.94
C LEU A 98 -10.10 8.74 8.80
N ASN A 99 -9.50 8.59 7.62
CA ASN A 99 -9.89 9.36 6.45
C ASN A 99 -11.33 9.04 5.99
N SER A 100 -11.75 7.77 6.01
CA SER A 100 -13.14 7.40 5.67
C SER A 100 -14.16 7.86 6.70
N LEU A 101 -13.74 8.02 7.97
CA LEU A 101 -14.58 8.59 9.04
C LEU A 101 -14.62 10.12 9.02
N GLY A 102 -14.08 10.76 7.97
CA GLY A 102 -14.11 12.21 7.83
C GLY A 102 -13.19 12.96 8.77
N LYS A 103 -12.16 12.30 9.35
CA LYS A 103 -11.23 12.98 10.25
C LYS A 103 -10.64 14.24 9.58
N PRO A 104 -10.74 15.41 10.21
CA PRO A 104 -10.21 16.68 9.70
C PRO A 104 -8.75 16.57 9.26
N LYS A 105 -8.42 17.20 8.13
CA LYS A 105 -7.03 17.33 7.71
C LYS A 105 -6.30 18.29 8.65
N ARG A 106 -5.09 17.89 9.03
CA ARG A 106 -4.19 18.67 9.89
C ARG A 106 -4.02 20.10 9.36
N PRO A 107 -3.75 21.07 10.24
CA PRO A 107 -3.58 22.44 9.82
C PRO A 107 -2.36 22.57 8.91
N ARG A 108 -2.50 23.34 7.85
CA ARG A 108 -1.44 23.63 6.87
C ARG A 108 -0.48 24.65 7.47
N SER A 109 0.82 24.42 7.26
CA SER A 109 1.84 25.44 7.58
C SER A 109 1.86 26.53 6.51
N ALA A 110 2.44 27.69 6.82
CA ALA A 110 2.60 28.81 5.89
C ALA A 110 3.25 28.36 4.57
N PHE A 111 4.31 27.54 4.65
CA PHE A 111 4.97 26.97 3.48
C PHE A 111 4.09 25.99 2.71
N ASN A 112 3.21 25.22 3.37
CA ASN A 112 2.28 24.35 2.65
C ASN A 112 1.24 25.13 1.84
N ILE A 113 0.82 26.28 2.35
CA ILE A 113 -0.14 27.16 1.67
C ILE A 113 0.53 27.83 0.48
N PHE A 114 1.70 28.44 0.67
CA PHE A 114 2.54 28.97 -0.41
C PHE A 114 2.82 27.92 -1.49
N MET A 115 3.30 26.74 -1.09
CA MET A 115 3.59 25.67 -2.03
C MET A 115 2.37 25.25 -2.83
N ALA A 116 1.17 25.23 -2.23
CA ALA A 116 -0.05 24.87 -2.95
C ALA A 116 -0.47 25.94 -3.97
N GLU A 117 -0.26 27.23 -3.67
CA GLU A 117 -0.57 28.34 -4.56
C GLU A 117 0.40 28.42 -5.74
N HIS A 118 1.69 28.23 -5.49
CA HIS A 118 2.75 28.43 -6.49
C HIS A 118 3.15 27.13 -7.22
N PHE A 119 2.48 26.00 -6.96
CA PHE A 119 2.91 24.68 -7.47
C PHE A 119 2.89 24.56 -8.99
N GLU A 120 1.86 25.12 -9.63
CA GLU A 120 1.69 25.04 -11.07
C GLU A 120 2.81 25.78 -11.80
N GLU A 121 3.16 26.97 -11.31
CA GLU A 121 4.19 27.87 -11.84
C GLU A 121 5.62 27.45 -11.46
N ALA A 122 5.77 26.49 -10.54
CA ALA A 122 7.07 26.02 -10.08
C ALA A 122 7.93 25.46 -11.23
N LYS A 123 9.20 25.85 -11.24
CA LYS A 123 10.16 25.41 -12.26
C LYS A 123 10.55 23.95 -12.06
N GLY A 124 10.52 23.18 -13.14
CA GLY A 124 10.97 21.79 -13.18
C GLY A 124 9.93 20.83 -13.76
N THR A 125 10.41 19.79 -14.43
CA THR A 125 9.58 18.75 -15.04
C THR A 125 9.18 17.65 -14.05
N THR A 126 10.00 17.45 -13.01
CA THR A 126 9.75 16.46 -11.95
C THR A 126 9.21 17.14 -10.70
N MET A 127 8.46 16.38 -9.90
CA MET A 127 7.93 16.86 -8.62
C MET A 127 9.02 17.28 -7.65
N GLN A 128 10.14 16.56 -7.68
CA GLN A 128 11.32 16.85 -6.87
C GLN A 128 11.96 18.17 -7.29
N ALA A 129 12.07 18.44 -8.60
CA ALA A 129 12.61 19.70 -9.12
C ALA A 129 11.70 20.88 -8.78
N LYS A 130 10.38 20.74 -8.98
CA LYS A 130 9.38 21.76 -8.60
C LYS A 130 9.45 22.09 -7.11
N LEU A 131 9.48 21.07 -6.25
CA LEU A 131 9.56 21.26 -4.80
C LEU A 131 10.85 21.96 -4.37
N LYS A 132 11.97 21.65 -5.04
CA LYS A 132 13.25 22.33 -4.80
C LYS A 132 13.16 23.81 -5.18
N SER A 133 12.62 24.14 -6.36
CA SER A 133 12.40 25.53 -6.78
C SER A 133 11.56 26.29 -5.77
N LEU A 134 10.40 25.74 -5.39
CA LEU A 134 9.50 26.38 -4.41
C LEU A 134 10.16 26.61 -3.06
N ARG A 135 11.02 25.69 -2.62
CA ARG A 135 11.78 25.88 -1.38
C ARG A 135 12.75 27.04 -1.50
N ASP A 136 13.47 27.15 -2.62
CA ASP A 136 14.40 28.24 -2.87
C ASP A 136 13.66 29.58 -2.97
N ASP A 137 12.51 29.62 -3.66
CA ASP A 137 11.66 30.80 -3.79
C ASP A 137 11.11 31.25 -2.42
N TRP A 138 10.62 30.32 -1.60
CA TRP A 138 10.19 30.60 -0.23
C TRP A 138 11.31 31.18 0.64
N MET A 139 12.55 30.69 0.49
CA MET A 139 13.68 31.23 1.24
C MET A 139 13.99 32.68 0.85
N ARG A 140 13.77 33.05 -0.42
CA ARG A 140 13.96 34.42 -0.94
C ARG A 140 12.88 35.40 -0.51
N PHE A 141 11.69 34.92 -0.14
CA PHE A 141 10.61 35.81 0.31
C PHE A 141 11.03 36.60 1.56
N ASN A 142 10.72 37.89 1.55
CA ASN A 142 10.94 38.75 2.70
C ASN A 142 9.87 38.54 3.79
N ASN A 143 10.07 39.14 4.95
CA ASN A 143 9.17 38.94 6.10
C ASN A 143 7.74 39.40 5.81
N THR A 144 7.55 40.47 5.06
CA THR A 144 6.23 40.99 4.69
C THR A 144 5.47 40.02 3.79
N GLN A 145 6.14 39.44 2.78
CA GLN A 145 5.55 38.43 1.91
C GLN A 145 5.20 37.15 2.68
N LYS A 146 6.09 36.72 3.58
CA LYS A 146 5.85 35.56 4.45
C LYS A 146 4.70 35.79 5.43
N GLN A 147 4.46 37.03 5.87
CA GLN A 147 3.44 37.37 6.85
C GLN A 147 2.03 36.96 6.39
N ILE A 148 1.71 37.12 5.11
CA ILE A 148 0.40 36.72 4.55
C ILE A 148 0.19 35.21 4.75
N TYR A 149 1.19 34.40 4.41
CA TYR A 149 1.14 32.95 4.59
C TYR A 149 1.15 32.53 6.05
N THR A 150 1.84 33.27 6.92
CA THR A 150 1.80 33.07 8.37
C THR A 150 0.38 33.28 8.89
N GLN A 151 -0.31 34.35 8.49
CA GLN A 151 -1.69 34.60 8.88
C GLN A 151 -2.64 33.51 8.36
N LEU A 152 -2.53 33.14 7.08
CA LEU A 152 -3.32 32.03 6.51
C LEU A 152 -3.11 30.70 7.24
N ALA A 153 -1.90 30.46 7.75
CA ALA A 153 -1.61 29.27 8.55
C ALA A 153 -2.23 29.33 9.95
N GLU A 154 -2.27 30.50 10.59
CA GLU A 154 -3.01 30.69 11.85
C GLU A 154 -4.51 30.49 11.65
N ASP A 155 -5.09 31.02 10.58
CA ASP A 155 -6.50 30.83 10.25
C ASP A 155 -6.82 29.34 10.01
N ASP A 156 -5.92 28.59 9.34
CA ASP A 156 -6.09 27.15 9.12
C ASP A 156 -5.96 26.33 10.42
N LYS A 157 -5.23 26.82 11.43
CA LYS A 157 -5.25 26.23 12.78
C LYS A 157 -6.59 26.45 13.47
N VAL A 158 -7.19 27.63 13.33
CA VAL A 158 -8.54 27.92 13.86
C VAL A 158 -9.57 27.02 13.19
N ARG A 159 -9.54 26.92 11.85
CA ARG A 159 -10.36 25.95 11.09
C ARG A 159 -10.24 24.54 11.66
N TYR A 160 -9.00 24.03 11.80
CA TYR A 160 -8.77 22.68 12.32
C TYR A 160 -9.29 22.49 13.75
N LYS A 161 -9.14 23.50 14.61
CA LYS A 161 -9.67 23.47 15.98
C LYS A 161 -11.20 23.43 16.02
N ASN A 162 -11.87 24.06 15.05
CA ASN A 162 -13.33 24.04 14.95
C ASN A 162 -13.87 22.73 14.35
N GLU A 163 -13.07 22.02 13.55
CA GLU A 163 -13.47 20.77 12.91
C GLU A 163 -13.21 19.52 13.79
N ILE A 164 -12.36 19.61 14.82
CA ILE A 164 -11.98 18.48 15.69
C ILE A 164 -12.93 18.29 16.88
#